data_AF-B7RGB0-F1
#
_entry.id   AF-B7RGB0-F1
#
_cell.length_a   1.000
_cell.length_b   1.000
_cell.length_c   1.000
_cell.angle_alpha   90.00
_cell.angle_beta   90.00
_cell.angle_gamma   90.00
#
_symmetry.space_group_name_H-M   'P 1'
#
loop_
_entity.id
_entity.type
_entity.pdbx_description
1 polymer ?
#
loop_
_entity_poly.entity_id
_entity_poly.type
_entity_poly.pdbx_seq_one_letter_code
_entity_poly.pdbx_strand_id
1 'polypeptide(L)' 'MDMRHITPRFFAAPQIDPADMPEIAKAGITLILCNRPDEEVPPSHQHTAIQAAAEAAGIKFAFSR' A
#
# COMPACT_ATOMS: atom_id res chain seq x y z
N MET A 1 -3.27 3.19 9.96
CA MET A 1 -1.95 3.04 9.34
C MET A 1 -0.78 3.22 10.33
N ASP A 2 0.29 2.41 10.25
CA ASP A 2 1.59 2.64 10.94
C ASP A 2 2.73 2.67 9.91
N MET A 3 3.05 3.87 9.40
CA MET A 3 4.14 4.07 8.42
C MET A 3 5.44 4.44 9.12
N ARG A 4 6.41 3.54 9.06
CA ARG A 4 7.78 3.79 9.53
C ARG A 4 8.59 4.48 8.43
N HIS A 5 9.04 5.70 8.72
CA HIS A 5 9.96 6.44 7.86
C HIS A 5 11.38 5.86 7.96
N ILE A 6 11.93 5.40 6.84
CA ILE A 6 13.25 4.74 6.78
C ILE A 6 14.31 5.67 6.18
N THR A 7 13.97 6.32 5.06
CA THR A 7 14.78 7.36 4.40
C THR A 7 13.85 8.46 3.90
N PRO A 8 14.34 9.66 3.53
CA PRO A 8 13.49 10.79 3.12
C PRO A 8 12.46 10.51 2.02
N ARG A 9 12.62 9.40 1.28
CA ARG A 9 11.72 8.99 0.19
C ARG A 9 11.23 7.55 0.31
N PHE A 10 11.47 6.88 1.44
CA PHE A 10 11.13 5.48 1.63
C PHE A 10 10.52 5.22 3.00
N PHE A 11 9.35 4.60 2.98
CA PHE A 11 8.57 4.22 4.15
C PHE A 11 8.28 2.72 4.07
N ALA A 12 8.21 2.08 5.23
CA ALA A 12 7.74 0.72 5.36
C ALA A 12 6.53 0.70 6.28
N ALA A 13 5.58 -0.18 6.01
CA ALA A 13 4.39 -0.36 6.83
C ALA A 13 4.11 -1.86 7.01
N PRO A 14 3.39 -2.26 8.07
CA PRO A 14 2.75 -3.57 8.13
C PRO A 14 1.67 -3.68 7.04
N GLN A 15 0.82 -4.72 7.08
CA GLN A 15 -0.31 -4.81 6.16
C GLN A 15 -1.16 -3.54 6.23
N ILE A 16 -1.46 -2.99 5.06
CA ILE A 16 -2.29 -1.79 4.90
C ILE A 16 -3.71 -2.24 4.54
N ASP A 17 -4.72 -1.50 4.99
CA ASP A 17 -6.12 -1.72 4.62
C ASP A 17 -6.46 -0.86 3.38
N PRO A 18 -7.32 -1.33 2.46
CA PRO A 18 -7.83 -0.50 1.36
C PRO A 18 -8.35 0.89 1.80
N ALA A 19 -8.88 1.01 3.01
CA ALA A 19 -9.39 2.27 3.57
C ALA A 19 -8.30 3.26 3.99
N ASP A 20 -7.02 2.85 4.08
CA ASP A 20 -5.90 3.72 4.46
C ASP A 20 -5.47 4.67 3.31
N MET A 21 -5.90 4.43 2.06
CA MET A 21 -5.45 5.18 0.87
C MET A 21 -5.58 6.71 0.97
N PRO A 22 -6.65 7.29 1.55
CA PRO A 22 -6.73 8.73 1.74
C PRO A 22 -5.63 9.29 2.65
N GLU A 23 -5.21 8.54 3.66
CA GLU A 23 -4.11 8.94 4.56
C GLU A 23 -2.77 8.81 3.86
N ILE A 24 -2.56 7.71 3.12
CA ILE A 24 -1.36 7.47 2.32
C ILE A 24 -1.16 8.57 1.25
N ALA A 25 -2.23 8.98 0.58
CA ALA A 25 -2.21 10.07 -0.39
C ALA A 25 -1.88 11.42 0.27
N LYS A 26 -2.48 11.72 1.43
CA LYS A 26 -2.20 12.94 2.21
C LYS A 26 -0.74 12.99 2.69
N ALA A 27 -0.13 11.84 2.96
CA ALA A 27 1.29 11.74 3.29
C ALA A 27 2.22 11.96 2.09
N GLY A 28 1.69 12.16 0.88
CA GLY A 28 2.46 12.43 -0.34
C GLY A 28 3.10 11.19 -0.96
N ILE A 29 2.67 9.99 -0.56
CA ILE A 29 3.15 8.74 -1.17
C ILE A 29 2.57 8.62 -2.59
N THR A 30 3.45 8.34 -3.55
CA THR A 30 3.09 8.27 -4.98
C THR A 30 3.17 6.85 -5.55
N LEU A 31 3.79 5.91 -4.82
CA LEU A 31 3.94 4.52 -5.19
C LEU A 31 3.84 3.64 -3.95
N ILE A 32 3.00 2.60 -4.02
CA ILE A 32 2.97 1.48 -3.08
C ILE A 32 3.69 0.29 -3.75
N LEU A 33 4.67 -0.27 -3.04
CA LEU A 33 5.32 -1.53 -3.39
C LEU A 33 4.81 -2.62 -2.45
N CYS A 34 4.00 -3.55 -2.98
CA CYS A 34 3.55 -4.71 -2.23
C CYS A 34 4.56 -5.85 -2.38
N ASN A 35 5.17 -6.24 -1.26
CA ASN A 35 6.09 -7.38 -1.16
C ASN A 35 5.45 -8.58 -0.46
N ARG A 36 4.14 -8.54 -0.18
CA ARG A 36 3.45 -9.58 0.57
C ARG A 36 2.67 -10.51 -0.38
N PRO A 37 2.96 -11.82 -0.40
CA PRO A 37 2.17 -12.79 -1.14
C PRO A 37 0.71 -12.84 -0.67
N ASP A 38 -0.21 -13.07 -1.61
CA ASP A 38 -1.65 -13.12 -1.34
C ASP A 38 -2.06 -14.23 -0.36
N GLU A 39 -1.29 -15.31 -0.29
CA GLU A 39 -1.52 -16.45 0.60
C GLU A 39 -1.36 -16.11 2.09
N GLU A 40 -0.69 -15.00 2.41
CA GLU A 40 -0.49 -14.54 3.79
C GLU A 40 -1.63 -13.66 4.31
N VAL A 41 -2.62 -13.30 3.47
CA VAL A 41 -3.64 -12.30 3.78
C VAL A 41 -5.03 -12.69 3.30
N PRO A 42 -6.11 -12.17 3.93
CA PRO A 42 -7.47 -12.39 3.42
C PRO A 42 -7.66 -11.72 2.06
N PRO A 43 -8.62 -12.18 1.23
CA PRO A 43 -8.91 -11.59 -0.08
C PRO A 43 -9.14 -10.08 -0.09
N SER A 44 -9.64 -9.51 1.01
CA SER A 44 -9.82 -8.05 1.15
C SER A 44 -8.51 -7.25 1.17
N HIS A 45 -7.38 -7.91 1.42
CA HIS A 45 -6.05 -7.31 1.59
C HIS A 45 -5.03 -7.83 0.58
N GLN A 46 -5.46 -8.71 -0.33
CA GLN A 46 -4.64 -9.21 -1.43
C GLN A 46 -4.25 -8.08 -2.37
N HIS A 47 -3.18 -8.29 -3.14
CA HIS A 47 -2.58 -7.24 -3.96
C HIS A 47 -3.60 -6.59 -4.91
N THR A 48 -4.55 -7.35 -5.47
CA THR A 48 -5.58 -6.81 -6.38
C THR A 48 -6.53 -5.84 -5.69
N ALA A 49 -6.96 -6.13 -4.45
CA ALA A 49 -7.82 -5.26 -3.66
C ALA A 49 -7.10 -3.96 -3.28
N ILE A 50 -5.85 -4.08 -2.85
CA ILE A 50 -5.00 -2.92 -2.51
C ILE A 50 -4.69 -2.09 -3.76
N GLN A 51 -4.38 -2.75 -4.89
CA GLN A 51 -4.11 -2.08 -6.16
C GLN A 51 -5.31 -1.23 -6.60
N ALA A 52 -6.52 -1.81 -6.60
CA ALA A 52 -7.72 -1.08 -6.99
C ALA A 52 -7.96 0.16 -6.10
N ALA A 53 -7.74 0.03 -4.79
CA ALA A 53 -7.87 1.14 -3.87
C ALA A 53 -6.79 2.22 -4.07
N ALA A 54 -5.55 1.81 -4.30
CA ALA A 54 -4.43 2.72 -4.57
C ALA A 54 -4.66 3.51 -5.87
N GLU A 55 -5.06 2.83 -6.94
CA GLU A 55 -5.34 3.45 -8.24
C GLU A 55 -6.51 4.44 -8.16
N ALA A 56 -7.58 4.10 -7.44
CA ALA A 56 -8.70 5.01 -7.18
C ALA A 56 -8.28 6.28 -6.40
N ALA A 57 -7.24 6.18 -5.57
CA ALA A 57 -6.65 7.30 -4.85
C ALA A 57 -5.54 8.03 -5.65
N GLY A 58 -5.26 7.62 -6.89
CA GLY A 58 -4.21 8.22 -7.73
C GLY A 58 -2.78 7.81 -7.34
N ILE A 59 -2.62 6.75 -6.55
CA ILE A 59 -1.33 6.21 -6.11
C ILE A 59 -0.95 5.05 -7.05
N LYS A 60 0.31 5.05 -7.53
CA LYS A 60 0.81 3.94 -8.35
C LYS A 60 0.98 2.69 -7.48
N PHE A 61 0.81 1.53 -8.09
CA PHE A 61 0.99 0.25 -7.40
C PHE A 61 1.95 -0.66 -8.16
N ALA A 62 2.83 -1.34 -7.44
CA ALA A 62 3.70 -2.38 -7.95
C ALA A 62 3.66 -3.58 -7.01
N PHE A 63 3.59 -4.78 -7.57
CA PHE A 63 3.64 -6.03 -6.82
C PHE A 63 4.96 -6.75 -7.14
N SER A 64 5.77 -6.99 -6.11
CA SER A 64 6.95 -7.85 -6.22
C SER A 64 6.52 -9.27 -5.92
N ARG A 65 6.79 -10.17 -6.88
CA ARG A 65 6.53 -11.61 -6.74
C ARG A 65 7.66 -12.31 -6.01
#